data_AF-A0A919DQJ6-F1
#
_entry.id   AF-A0A919DQJ6-F1
#
_cell.length_a   1.000
_cell.length_b   1.000
_cell.length_c   1.000
_cell.angle_alpha   90.00
_cell.angle_beta   90.00
_cell.angle_gamma   90.00
#
_symmetry.space_group_name_H-M   'P 1'
#
loop_
_entity.id
_entity.type
_entity.pdbx_description
1 polymer ?
#
loop_
_entity_poly.entity_id
_entity_poly.type
_entity_poly.pdbx_seq_one_letter_code
_entity_poly.pdbx_strand_id
1 'polypeptide(L)'
;MRKSWIRPLITLAAAALGVTAAGVAPASAASDTPLRVMPLGDSITWGVGSSTGNGYRGPLWNRLAADGHPLDFVGTVRGGSMSDPDNEGHSGYRIDQIAALADASLTRYRPNVVTLHIGTNDLQGASEVDTAIARLRSLVNQITADVPDATVLVASLVVSTSSSEERWRGTYNQATRQIVSDAQAAGKRVAFVDMSSLTTADLDDPLHPNDSGYQKMADAFHRGVQAADSAGWLRNPAPAPAPVQSGIAGKCMDVNGAGTADGTAVQIWSCSGNANQLWSLYTNGTLRSMGKCLDAAGYGTANGTKVQLWTCHGGANQVWQPYNGGYRNPASGRCLDIPGSSTTDGTQLHLWDCHGGSNQKWTTLTAG
;
A
#
# COMPACT_ATOMS: atom_id res chain seq x y z
N MET A 1 -57.05 31.57 62.85
CA MET A 1 -56.66 32.43 61.71
C MET A 1 -55.18 32.81 61.83
N ARG A 2 -54.27 32.11 61.14
CA ARG A 2 -52.88 32.54 60.89
C ARG A 2 -52.42 31.89 59.57
N LYS A 3 -52.19 32.69 58.53
CA LYS A 3 -51.67 32.25 57.23
C LYS A 3 -50.14 32.20 57.31
N SER A 4 -49.57 31.01 57.05
CA SER A 4 -48.14 30.73 57.05
C SER A 4 -47.55 30.90 55.65
N TRP A 5 -46.30 31.33 55.62
CA TRP A 5 -45.52 31.75 54.46
C TRP A 5 -44.82 30.54 53.84
N ILE A 6 -44.88 30.39 52.50
CA ILE A 6 -44.08 29.41 51.76
C ILE A 6 -43.21 30.17 50.76
N ARG A 7 -41.89 29.99 50.89
CA ARG A 7 -40.85 30.47 49.97
C ARG A 7 -40.78 29.56 48.73
N PRO A 8 -40.65 30.10 47.50
CA PRO A 8 -40.33 29.28 46.34
C PRO A 8 -38.82 29.07 46.21
N LEU A 9 -38.42 27.83 45.93
CA LEU A 9 -37.07 27.42 45.56
C LEU A 9 -36.71 27.94 44.16
N ILE A 10 -35.51 28.51 44.04
CA ILE A 10 -34.89 28.96 42.80
C ILE A 10 -34.29 27.74 42.09
N THR A 11 -34.76 27.45 40.88
CA THR A 11 -34.12 26.53 39.94
C THR A 11 -33.05 27.27 39.15
N LEU A 12 -31.78 26.87 39.28
CA LEU A 12 -30.70 27.31 38.39
C LEU A 12 -30.89 26.65 37.01
N ALA A 13 -31.17 27.46 35.99
CA ALA A 13 -31.01 27.06 34.59
C ALA A 13 -29.55 27.36 34.18
N ALA A 14 -28.77 26.31 33.92
CA ALA A 14 -27.46 26.44 33.31
C ALA A 14 -27.63 26.79 31.81
N ALA A 15 -27.36 28.05 31.46
CA ALA A 15 -27.22 28.46 30.07
C ALA A 15 -25.89 27.93 29.53
N ALA A 16 -25.93 26.88 28.71
CA ALA A 16 -24.79 26.46 27.91
C ALA A 16 -24.65 27.44 26.72
N LEU A 17 -23.58 28.22 26.74
CA LEU A 17 -23.13 29.05 25.62
C LEU A 17 -22.86 28.16 24.41
N GLY A 18 -23.65 28.34 23.36
CA GLY A 18 -23.41 27.74 22.06
C GLY A 18 -22.13 28.29 21.46
N VAL A 19 -21.09 27.47 21.38
CA VAL A 19 -19.99 27.69 20.45
C VAL A 19 -20.46 27.12 19.11
N THR A 20 -20.89 28.00 18.21
CA THR A 20 -20.98 27.66 16.80
C THR A 20 -19.56 27.43 16.31
N ALA A 21 -19.18 26.16 16.18
CA ALA A 21 -17.99 25.80 15.44
C ALA A 21 -18.17 26.33 14.02
N ALA A 22 -17.43 27.39 13.70
CA ALA A 22 -17.29 27.91 12.36
C ALA A 22 -16.97 26.75 11.41
N GLY A 23 -17.64 26.74 10.26
CA GLY A 23 -17.52 25.72 9.25
C GLY A 23 -16.05 25.39 8.98
N VAL A 24 -15.68 24.15 9.26
CA VAL A 24 -14.54 23.53 8.62
C VAL A 24 -14.90 23.53 7.13
N ALA A 25 -14.25 24.38 6.36
CA ALA A 25 -14.29 24.26 4.91
C ALA A 25 -13.96 22.79 4.58
N PRO A 26 -14.71 22.13 3.67
CA PRO A 26 -14.26 20.82 3.22
C PRO A 26 -12.84 21.03 2.71
N ALA A 27 -11.89 20.25 3.23
CA ALA A 27 -10.57 20.19 2.64
C ALA A 27 -10.80 19.95 1.15
N SER A 28 -10.41 20.88 0.29
CA SER A 28 -10.44 20.64 -1.14
C SER A 28 -9.66 19.35 -1.38
N ALA A 29 -10.31 18.37 -2.00
CA ALA A 29 -9.75 17.06 -2.30
C ALA A 29 -8.32 17.21 -2.84
N ALA A 30 -7.40 16.38 -2.37
CA ALA A 30 -6.06 16.32 -2.92
C ALA A 30 -6.13 15.64 -4.30
N SER A 31 -6.55 16.39 -5.33
CA SER A 31 -6.88 15.88 -6.67
C SER A 31 -5.68 15.48 -7.55
N ASP A 32 -4.57 15.01 -6.97
CA ASP A 32 -3.36 14.61 -7.72
C ASP A 32 -2.62 13.40 -7.11
N THR A 33 -3.16 12.75 -6.07
CA THR A 33 -2.44 11.63 -5.41
C THR A 33 -2.16 10.53 -6.43
N PRO A 34 -0.90 10.20 -6.75
CA PRO A 34 -0.60 9.10 -7.66
C PRO A 34 -1.14 7.79 -7.08
N LEU A 35 -1.74 6.94 -7.90
CA LEU A 35 -2.25 5.65 -7.46
C LEU A 35 -1.42 4.54 -8.09
N ARG A 36 -0.64 3.87 -7.25
CA ARG A 36 -0.09 2.56 -7.55
C ARG A 36 -1.06 1.49 -7.07
N VAL A 37 -1.87 0.99 -7.99
CA VAL A 37 -2.96 0.07 -7.69
C VAL A 37 -2.51 -1.36 -7.95
N MET A 38 -2.70 -2.27 -7.00
CA MET A 38 -2.55 -3.71 -7.21
C MET A 38 -3.93 -4.37 -7.27
N PRO A 39 -4.41 -4.73 -8.48
CA PRO A 39 -5.57 -5.60 -8.62
C PRO A 39 -5.21 -7.03 -8.22
N LEU A 40 -5.64 -7.45 -7.03
CA LEU A 40 -5.33 -8.74 -6.42
C LEU A 40 -6.55 -9.66 -6.41
N GLY A 41 -6.43 -10.86 -6.95
CA GLY A 41 -7.54 -11.80 -6.95
C GLY A 41 -7.37 -13.01 -7.85
N ASP A 42 -8.49 -13.57 -8.29
CA ASP A 42 -8.54 -14.78 -9.13
C ASP A 42 -8.80 -14.47 -10.62
N SER A 43 -9.47 -15.39 -11.34
CA SER A 43 -9.84 -15.26 -12.75
C SER A 43 -10.73 -14.04 -13.02
N ILE A 44 -11.53 -13.62 -12.05
CA ILE A 44 -12.39 -12.44 -12.20
C ILE A 44 -11.52 -11.18 -12.23
N THR A 45 -10.46 -11.12 -11.42
CA THR A 45 -9.48 -10.02 -11.46
C THR A 45 -8.58 -10.10 -12.70
N TRP A 46 -8.19 -11.31 -13.12
CA TRP A 46 -7.51 -11.53 -14.40
C TRP A 46 -8.32 -10.98 -15.58
N GLY A 47 -9.64 -11.09 -15.54
CA GLY A 47 -10.56 -10.54 -16.55
C GLY A 47 -11.17 -11.58 -17.48
N VAL A 48 -11.32 -12.84 -17.02
CA VAL A 48 -12.04 -13.89 -17.76
C VAL A 48 -13.49 -13.44 -18.00
N GLY A 49 -14.04 -13.68 -19.19
CA GLY A 49 -15.38 -13.23 -19.58
C GLY A 49 -15.44 -11.79 -20.14
N SER A 50 -14.35 -11.01 -20.06
CA SER A 50 -14.25 -9.74 -20.76
C SER A 50 -13.79 -9.91 -22.20
N SER A 51 -14.45 -9.25 -23.15
CA SER A 51 -14.06 -9.27 -24.58
C SER A 51 -12.66 -8.71 -24.83
N THR A 52 -12.18 -7.85 -23.93
CA THR A 52 -10.87 -7.19 -24.03
C THR A 52 -9.79 -7.85 -23.18
N GLY A 53 -10.17 -8.83 -22.34
CA GLY A 53 -9.33 -9.41 -21.30
C GLY A 53 -8.93 -8.44 -20.18
N ASN A 54 -9.49 -7.23 -20.14
CA ASN A 54 -9.17 -6.23 -19.11
C ASN A 54 -9.97 -6.45 -17.81
N GLY A 55 -11.10 -7.17 -17.86
CA GLY A 55 -12.01 -7.28 -16.72
C GLY A 55 -12.46 -5.90 -16.21
N TYR A 56 -12.58 -5.73 -14.89
CA TYR A 56 -12.89 -4.43 -14.29
C TYR A 56 -11.73 -3.44 -14.34
N ARG A 57 -10.50 -3.91 -14.58
CA ARG A 57 -9.27 -3.10 -14.50
C ARG A 57 -9.26 -1.98 -15.53
N GLY A 58 -9.61 -2.29 -16.78
CA GLY A 58 -9.72 -1.30 -17.86
C GLY A 58 -10.72 -0.17 -17.56
N PRO A 59 -12.00 -0.48 -17.26
CA PRO A 59 -12.98 0.54 -16.91
C PRO A 59 -12.64 1.29 -15.60
N LEU A 60 -12.01 0.63 -14.61
CA LEU A 60 -11.54 1.30 -13.39
C LEU A 60 -10.41 2.29 -13.69
N TRP A 61 -9.41 1.90 -14.49
CA TRP A 61 -8.31 2.76 -14.95
C TRP A 61 -8.85 4.06 -15.56
N ASN A 62 -9.80 3.94 -16.49
CA ASN A 62 -10.38 5.10 -17.16
C ASN A 62 -11.06 6.08 -16.19
N ARG A 63 -11.77 5.56 -15.17
CA ARG A 63 -12.43 6.39 -14.16
C ARG A 63 -11.42 7.09 -13.25
N LEU A 64 -10.43 6.35 -12.76
CA LEU A 64 -9.39 6.93 -11.90
C LEU A 64 -8.53 7.96 -12.65
N ALA A 65 -8.25 7.74 -13.93
CA ALA A 65 -7.55 8.70 -14.77
C ALA A 65 -8.42 9.94 -15.05
N ALA A 66 -9.73 9.77 -15.23
CA ALA A 66 -10.68 10.88 -15.38
C ALA A 66 -10.81 11.72 -14.11
N ASP A 67 -10.64 11.11 -12.93
CA ASP A 67 -10.55 11.81 -11.64
C ASP A 67 -9.22 12.59 -11.48
N GLY A 68 -8.27 12.45 -12.41
CA GLY A 68 -7.01 13.20 -12.45
C GLY A 68 -5.82 12.48 -11.82
N HIS A 69 -5.99 11.25 -11.31
CA HIS A 69 -4.90 10.52 -10.69
C HIS A 69 -3.85 10.06 -11.72
N PRO A 70 -2.55 10.30 -11.48
CA PRO A 70 -1.49 9.55 -12.15
C PRO A 70 -1.59 8.06 -11.75
N LEU A 71 -1.62 7.14 -12.73
CA LEU A 71 -1.86 5.72 -12.48
C LEU A 71 -0.67 4.84 -12.86
N ASP A 72 -0.48 3.80 -12.05
CA ASP A 72 0.48 2.71 -12.22
C ASP A 72 -0.20 1.44 -11.68
N PHE A 73 -0.70 0.57 -12.55
CA PHE A 73 -1.18 -0.74 -12.11
C PHE A 73 0.03 -1.65 -11.94
N VAL A 74 0.03 -2.47 -10.89
CA VAL A 74 1.19 -3.30 -10.55
C VAL A 74 0.79 -4.71 -10.18
N GLY A 75 1.70 -5.63 -10.48
CA GLY A 75 1.61 -7.04 -10.11
C GLY A 75 2.56 -7.88 -10.94
N THR A 76 2.60 -9.18 -10.70
CA THR A 76 3.51 -10.10 -11.39
C THR A 76 3.03 -10.52 -12.76
N VAL A 77 1.75 -10.33 -13.08
CA VAL A 77 1.14 -10.80 -14.32
C VAL A 77 0.58 -9.67 -15.18
N ARG A 78 0.44 -9.94 -16.47
CA ARG A 78 -0.05 -9.00 -17.48
C ARG A 78 -1.15 -9.64 -18.30
N GLY A 79 -2.30 -8.97 -18.40
CA GLY A 79 -3.45 -9.47 -19.16
C GLY A 79 -4.39 -8.36 -19.63
N GLY A 80 -4.89 -8.51 -20.86
CA GLY A 80 -5.79 -7.56 -21.50
C GLY A 80 -5.11 -6.60 -22.48
N SER A 81 -5.92 -5.75 -23.10
CA SER A 81 -5.53 -4.79 -24.16
C SER A 81 -5.35 -3.35 -23.68
N MET A 82 -5.54 -3.06 -22.39
CA MET A 82 -5.34 -1.73 -21.81
C MET A 82 -3.87 -1.28 -21.83
N SER A 83 -3.65 0.02 -21.69
CA SER A 83 -2.30 0.63 -21.73
C SER A 83 -1.38 0.09 -20.63
N ASP A 84 -1.93 -0.18 -19.46
CA ASP A 84 -1.23 -0.77 -18.33
C ASP A 84 -1.95 -2.05 -17.86
N PRO A 85 -1.58 -3.21 -18.43
CA PRO A 85 -2.26 -4.47 -18.15
C PRO A 85 -1.73 -5.20 -16.90
N ASP A 86 -0.82 -4.59 -16.14
CA ASP A 86 -0.22 -5.20 -14.94
C ASP A 86 -1.30 -5.48 -13.88
N ASN A 87 -1.24 -6.66 -13.27
CA ASN A 87 -2.15 -7.08 -12.20
C ASN A 87 -1.59 -8.28 -11.42
N GLU A 88 -2.31 -8.67 -10.37
CA GLU A 88 -2.04 -9.84 -9.53
C GLU A 88 -3.30 -10.74 -9.48
N GLY A 89 -3.96 -10.90 -10.63
CA GLY A 89 -5.08 -11.82 -10.82
C GLY A 89 -4.60 -13.20 -11.25
N HIS A 90 -4.99 -14.27 -10.56
CA HIS A 90 -4.51 -15.63 -10.83
C HIS A 90 -5.68 -16.60 -11.04
N SER A 91 -5.94 -16.98 -12.29
CA SER A 91 -7.09 -17.82 -12.64
C SER A 91 -7.09 -19.16 -11.89
N GLY A 92 -8.22 -19.47 -11.24
CA GLY A 92 -8.41 -20.70 -10.46
C GLY A 92 -7.78 -20.70 -9.06
N TYR A 93 -7.13 -19.62 -8.64
CA TYR A 93 -6.48 -19.57 -7.33
C TYR A 93 -7.49 -19.40 -6.20
N ARG A 94 -7.23 -20.08 -5.10
CA ARG A 94 -7.88 -19.88 -3.80
C ARG A 94 -7.15 -18.82 -2.96
N ILE A 95 -7.78 -18.43 -1.85
CA ILE A 95 -7.22 -17.44 -0.92
C ILE A 95 -5.84 -17.86 -0.39
N ASP A 96 -5.62 -19.15 -0.07
CA ASP A 96 -4.33 -19.64 0.44
C ASP A 96 -3.20 -19.51 -0.58
N GLN A 97 -3.51 -19.69 -1.87
CA GLN A 97 -2.54 -19.56 -2.95
C GLN A 97 -2.22 -18.09 -3.26
N ILE A 98 -3.22 -17.21 -3.18
CA ILE A 98 -3.00 -15.76 -3.26
C ILE A 98 -2.15 -15.27 -2.08
N ALA A 99 -2.44 -15.72 -0.86
CA ALA A 99 -1.67 -15.37 0.32
C ALA A 99 -0.19 -15.77 0.22
N ALA A 100 0.11 -16.92 -0.40
CA ALA A 100 1.47 -17.39 -0.59
C ALA A 100 2.31 -16.51 -1.56
N LEU A 101 1.65 -15.75 -2.45
CA LEU A 101 2.32 -14.84 -3.40
C LEU A 101 2.32 -13.39 -2.91
N ALA A 102 1.33 -13.00 -2.08
CA ALA A 102 1.09 -11.63 -1.68
C ALA A 102 2.32 -10.97 -1.01
N ASP A 103 3.03 -11.65 -0.09
CA ASP A 103 4.20 -11.10 0.62
C ASP A 103 5.24 -10.54 -0.36
N ALA A 104 5.61 -11.35 -1.36
CA ALA A 104 6.62 -10.99 -2.35
C ALA A 104 6.13 -9.86 -3.27
N SER A 105 4.89 -9.93 -3.76
CA SER A 105 4.32 -8.91 -4.64
C SER A 105 4.13 -7.57 -3.92
N LEU A 106 3.58 -7.57 -2.71
CA LEU A 106 3.36 -6.36 -1.92
C LEU A 106 4.68 -5.70 -1.53
N THR A 107 5.69 -6.50 -1.17
CA THR A 107 7.04 -5.99 -0.88
C THR A 107 7.71 -5.41 -2.11
N ARG A 108 7.58 -6.07 -3.26
CA ARG A 108 8.21 -5.65 -4.51
C ARG A 108 7.58 -4.40 -5.10
N TYR A 109 6.26 -4.37 -5.19
CA TYR A 109 5.55 -3.32 -5.92
C TYR A 109 5.06 -2.19 -5.01
N ARG A 110 4.90 -2.44 -3.69
CA ARG A 110 4.50 -1.43 -2.69
C ARG A 110 3.29 -0.58 -3.15
N PRO A 111 2.16 -1.20 -3.49
CA PRO A 111 0.96 -0.45 -3.86
C PRO A 111 0.50 0.46 -2.70
N ASN A 112 -0.08 1.61 -3.00
CA ASN A 112 -0.85 2.41 -2.03
C ASN A 112 -2.35 2.11 -2.09
N VAL A 113 -2.82 1.40 -3.12
CA VAL A 113 -4.19 0.91 -3.21
C VAL A 113 -4.16 -0.57 -3.61
N VAL A 114 -4.87 -1.42 -2.88
CA VAL A 114 -5.07 -2.83 -3.24
C VAL A 114 -6.57 -3.05 -3.46
N THR A 115 -6.97 -3.52 -4.64
CA THR A 115 -8.33 -4.03 -4.85
C THR A 115 -8.30 -5.55 -4.69
N LEU A 116 -9.05 -6.08 -3.73
CA LEU A 116 -9.08 -7.51 -3.42
C LEU A 116 -10.44 -8.10 -3.76
N HIS A 117 -10.49 -8.99 -4.75
CA HIS A 117 -11.64 -9.83 -5.05
C HIS A 117 -11.19 -11.29 -5.15
N ILE A 118 -11.45 -12.07 -4.11
CA ILE A 118 -11.00 -13.47 -3.98
C ILE A 118 -11.99 -14.27 -3.13
N GLY A 119 -12.00 -15.59 -3.31
CA GLY A 119 -12.73 -16.53 -2.47
C GLY A 119 -13.70 -17.43 -3.23
N THR A 120 -14.02 -17.09 -4.48
CA THR A 120 -14.90 -17.88 -5.35
C THR A 120 -14.49 -19.36 -5.41
N ASN A 121 -13.19 -19.61 -5.62
CA ASN A 121 -12.64 -20.96 -5.77
C ASN A 121 -12.57 -21.76 -4.45
N ASP A 122 -12.81 -21.11 -3.31
CA ASP A 122 -12.83 -21.74 -1.99
C ASP A 122 -14.23 -22.31 -1.63
N LEU A 123 -15.31 -21.87 -2.27
CA LEU A 123 -16.69 -22.15 -1.85
C LEU A 123 -17.27 -23.46 -2.43
N GLN A 124 -16.62 -24.60 -2.18
CA GLN A 124 -17.06 -25.91 -2.70
C GLN A 124 -17.96 -26.71 -1.74
N GLY A 125 -17.96 -26.38 -0.44
CA GLY A 125 -18.71 -27.11 0.60
C GLY A 125 -18.76 -26.33 1.92
N ALA A 126 -19.62 -26.76 2.87
CA ALA A 126 -19.89 -26.01 4.10
C ALA A 126 -18.64 -25.84 4.99
N SER A 127 -17.83 -26.89 5.16
CA SER A 127 -16.57 -26.86 5.91
C SER A 127 -15.52 -25.93 5.29
N GLU A 128 -15.59 -25.78 3.97
CA GLU A 128 -14.70 -24.96 3.19
C GLU A 128 -15.06 -23.48 3.34
N VAL A 129 -16.32 -23.12 3.58
CA VAL A 129 -16.74 -21.73 3.82
C VAL A 129 -16.08 -21.13 5.05
N ASP A 130 -16.16 -21.82 6.20
CA ASP A 130 -15.55 -21.32 7.45
C ASP A 130 -14.03 -21.16 7.28
N THR A 131 -13.41 -22.14 6.60
CA THR A 131 -11.98 -22.10 6.26
C THR A 131 -11.67 -20.92 5.33
N ALA A 132 -12.50 -20.66 4.32
CA ALA A 132 -12.35 -19.55 3.40
C ALA A 132 -12.46 -18.19 4.10
N ILE A 133 -13.42 -18.05 5.03
CA ILE A 133 -13.59 -16.85 5.84
C ILE A 133 -12.36 -16.60 6.71
N ALA A 134 -11.84 -17.66 7.37
CA ALA A 134 -10.63 -17.57 8.17
C ALA A 134 -9.41 -17.18 7.32
N ARG A 135 -9.27 -17.76 6.12
CA ARG A 135 -8.21 -17.41 5.16
C ARG A 135 -8.31 -15.97 4.71
N LEU A 136 -9.51 -15.48 4.38
CA LEU A 136 -9.70 -14.08 3.97
C LEU A 136 -9.28 -13.13 5.07
N ARG A 137 -9.67 -13.41 6.33
CA ARG A 137 -9.27 -12.61 7.49
C ARG A 137 -7.74 -12.57 7.64
N SER A 138 -7.08 -13.72 7.52
CA SER A 138 -5.62 -13.80 7.56
C SER A 138 -4.96 -13.03 6.42
N LEU A 139 -5.49 -13.12 5.19
CA LEU A 139 -4.96 -12.39 4.04
C LEU A 139 -5.11 -10.87 4.22
N VAL A 140 -6.26 -10.38 4.70
CA VAL A 140 -6.42 -8.94 4.99
C VAL A 140 -5.44 -8.47 6.06
N ASN A 141 -5.21 -9.27 7.11
CA ASN A 141 -4.22 -8.97 8.14
C ASN A 141 -2.79 -8.93 7.58
N GLN A 142 -2.44 -9.88 6.71
CA GLN A 142 -1.14 -9.94 6.03
C GLN A 142 -0.93 -8.70 5.15
N ILE A 143 -1.87 -8.38 4.24
CA ILE A 143 -1.77 -7.21 3.35
C ILE A 143 -1.58 -5.93 4.18
N THR A 144 -2.37 -5.74 5.24
CA THR A 144 -2.29 -4.53 6.09
C THR A 144 -1.09 -4.51 7.05
N ALA A 145 -0.30 -5.60 7.12
CA ALA A 145 0.98 -5.66 7.79
C ALA A 145 2.13 -5.32 6.83
N ASP A 146 2.07 -5.83 5.58
CA ASP A 146 3.13 -5.63 4.58
C ASP A 146 3.12 -4.22 3.97
N VAL A 147 1.92 -3.70 3.70
CA VAL A 147 1.69 -2.35 3.17
C VAL A 147 0.81 -1.53 4.11
N PRO A 148 1.28 -1.19 5.33
CA PRO A 148 0.47 -0.54 6.36
C PRO A 148 0.00 0.87 5.98
N ASP A 149 0.65 1.49 4.99
CA ASP A 149 0.28 2.80 4.46
C ASP A 149 -0.80 2.73 3.36
N ALA A 150 -1.03 1.55 2.79
CA ALA A 150 -1.97 1.35 1.69
C ALA A 150 -3.43 1.36 2.16
N THR A 151 -4.31 1.75 1.25
CA THR A 151 -5.75 1.52 1.35
C THR A 151 -6.08 0.18 0.73
N VAL A 152 -6.80 -0.69 1.45
CA VAL A 152 -7.21 -2.01 0.97
C VAL A 152 -8.72 -2.04 0.75
N LEU A 153 -9.15 -2.25 -0.49
CA LEU A 153 -10.54 -2.32 -0.90
C LEU A 153 -10.94 -3.79 -1.07
N VAL A 154 -11.65 -4.35 -0.08
CA VAL A 154 -12.05 -5.77 -0.06
C VAL A 154 -13.47 -5.91 -0.58
N ALA A 155 -13.61 -6.54 -1.74
CA ALA A 155 -14.90 -6.73 -2.39
C ALA A 155 -15.65 -7.96 -1.86
N SER A 156 -16.97 -7.85 -1.78
CA SER A 156 -17.83 -9.04 -1.78
C SER A 156 -17.73 -9.78 -3.11
N LEU A 157 -17.97 -11.10 -3.08
CA LEU A 157 -18.09 -11.90 -4.28
C LEU A 157 -19.31 -11.50 -5.12
N VAL A 158 -19.12 -11.47 -6.44
CA VAL A 158 -20.17 -11.33 -7.45
C VAL A 158 -21.11 -12.52 -7.46
N VAL A 159 -22.31 -12.33 -8.00
CA VAL A 159 -23.30 -13.41 -8.19
C VAL A 159 -22.77 -14.50 -9.13
N SER A 160 -23.17 -15.74 -8.90
CA SER A 160 -22.96 -16.88 -9.79
C SER A 160 -24.27 -17.60 -10.07
N THR A 161 -24.32 -18.35 -11.18
CA THR A 161 -25.39 -19.32 -11.47
C THR A 161 -25.00 -20.75 -11.14
N SER A 162 -23.74 -21.01 -10.76
CA SER A 162 -23.29 -22.30 -10.26
C SER A 162 -23.69 -22.50 -8.79
N SER A 163 -24.30 -23.65 -8.52
CA SER A 163 -24.98 -23.93 -7.24
C SER A 163 -24.02 -24.20 -6.08
N SER A 164 -22.76 -24.56 -6.35
CA SER A 164 -21.76 -24.83 -5.32
C SER A 164 -21.41 -23.58 -4.52
N GLU A 165 -21.00 -22.51 -5.22
CA GLU A 165 -20.55 -21.28 -4.59
C GLU A 165 -21.71 -20.33 -4.28
N GLU A 166 -22.72 -20.24 -5.15
CA GLU A 166 -23.83 -19.30 -4.97
C GLU A 166 -24.61 -19.61 -3.67
N ARG A 167 -24.67 -20.90 -3.29
CA ARG A 167 -25.23 -21.36 -2.01
C ARG A 167 -24.58 -20.68 -0.79
N TRP A 168 -23.29 -20.40 -0.84
CA TRP A 168 -22.51 -19.90 0.29
C TRP A 168 -22.11 -18.43 0.17
N ARG A 169 -22.28 -17.84 -1.01
CA ARG A 169 -21.92 -16.46 -1.32
C ARG A 169 -22.48 -15.45 -0.32
N GLY A 170 -23.74 -15.59 0.08
CA GLY A 170 -24.37 -14.70 1.06
C GLY A 170 -23.65 -14.69 2.41
N THR A 171 -23.36 -15.88 2.95
CA THR A 171 -22.61 -16.06 4.20
C THR A 171 -21.20 -15.49 4.09
N TYR A 172 -20.50 -15.81 3.01
CA TYR A 172 -19.14 -15.30 2.77
C TYR A 172 -19.14 -13.77 2.69
N ASN A 173 -20.03 -13.16 1.90
CA ASN A 173 -20.12 -11.71 1.74
C ASN A 173 -20.47 -10.98 3.04
N GLN A 174 -21.32 -11.57 3.89
CA GLN A 174 -21.59 -11.03 5.22
C GLN A 174 -20.33 -11.06 6.09
N ALA A 175 -19.58 -12.17 6.08
CA ALA A 175 -18.33 -12.28 6.81
C ALA A 175 -17.26 -11.33 6.29
N THR A 176 -17.18 -11.08 4.97
CA THR A 176 -16.29 -10.08 4.38
C THR A 176 -16.54 -8.69 4.95
N ARG A 177 -17.81 -8.27 5.08
CA ARG A 177 -18.16 -7.00 5.74
C ARG A 177 -17.68 -6.95 7.18
N GLN A 178 -17.85 -8.04 7.93
CA GLN A 178 -17.41 -8.10 9.32
C GLN A 178 -15.88 -8.02 9.42
N ILE A 179 -15.13 -8.75 8.58
CA ILE A 179 -13.66 -8.70 8.53
C ILE A 179 -13.18 -7.27 8.28
N VAL A 180 -13.80 -6.56 7.32
CA VAL A 180 -13.46 -5.16 7.05
C VAL A 180 -13.77 -4.28 8.26
N SER A 181 -14.95 -4.44 8.87
CA SER A 181 -15.33 -3.67 10.06
C SER A 181 -14.35 -3.88 11.22
N ASP A 182 -13.91 -5.12 11.43
CA ASP A 182 -12.94 -5.46 12.47
C ASP A 182 -11.57 -4.80 12.18
N ALA A 183 -11.13 -4.81 10.92
CA ALA A 183 -9.89 -4.16 10.50
C ALA A 183 -9.95 -2.64 10.68
N GLN A 184 -11.07 -2.01 10.33
CA GLN A 184 -11.30 -0.58 10.57
C GLN A 184 -11.29 -0.25 12.07
N ALA A 185 -11.93 -1.08 12.91
CA ALA A 185 -11.91 -0.91 14.36
C ALA A 185 -10.49 -1.06 14.95
N ALA A 186 -9.62 -1.84 14.29
CA ALA A 186 -8.20 -1.94 14.59
C ALA A 186 -7.35 -0.78 14.01
N GLY A 187 -7.98 0.25 13.43
CA GLY A 187 -7.31 1.43 12.87
C GLY A 187 -6.68 1.22 11.48
N LYS A 188 -6.99 0.09 10.81
CA LYS A 188 -6.49 -0.17 9.45
C LYS A 188 -7.36 0.53 8.40
N ARG A 189 -6.74 0.88 7.28
CA ARG A 189 -7.39 1.56 6.13
C ARG A 189 -7.97 0.53 5.17
N VAL A 190 -8.96 -0.21 5.66
CA VAL A 190 -9.64 -1.24 4.87
C VAL A 190 -11.06 -0.77 4.62
N ALA A 191 -11.55 -0.87 3.39
CA ALA A 191 -12.93 -0.55 3.05
C ALA A 191 -13.61 -1.72 2.34
N PHE A 192 -14.92 -1.85 2.55
CA PHE A 192 -15.73 -2.89 1.92
C PHE A 192 -16.25 -2.36 0.59
N VAL A 193 -16.14 -3.17 -0.45
CA VAL A 193 -16.68 -2.85 -1.78
C VAL A 193 -17.84 -3.78 -2.08
N ASP A 194 -19.03 -3.20 -2.20
CA ASP A 194 -20.26 -3.97 -2.44
C ASP A 194 -20.47 -4.24 -3.94
N MET A 195 -20.45 -5.53 -4.29
CA MET A 195 -20.68 -6.03 -5.65
C MET A 195 -22.14 -6.44 -5.89
N SER A 196 -23.05 -6.16 -4.95
CA SER A 196 -24.47 -6.55 -5.02
C SER A 196 -25.25 -5.99 -6.22
N SER A 197 -24.71 -4.98 -6.92
CA SER A 197 -25.32 -4.43 -8.15
C SER A 197 -25.24 -5.35 -9.37
N LEU A 198 -24.37 -6.38 -9.33
CA LEU A 198 -24.29 -7.38 -10.38
C LEU A 198 -25.42 -8.40 -10.26
N THR A 199 -25.96 -8.77 -11.40
CA THR A 199 -27.04 -9.75 -11.56
C THR A 199 -26.59 -10.87 -12.49
N THR A 200 -27.35 -11.95 -12.59
CA THR A 200 -27.00 -13.07 -13.49
C THR A 200 -26.98 -12.67 -14.97
N ALA A 201 -27.65 -11.57 -15.35
CA ALA A 201 -27.57 -11.00 -16.70
C ALA A 201 -26.20 -10.35 -17.01
N ASP A 202 -25.40 -10.09 -15.98
CA ASP A 202 -24.08 -9.49 -16.08
C ASP A 202 -22.96 -10.53 -16.20
N LEU A 203 -23.29 -11.80 -16.43
CA LEU A 203 -22.34 -12.90 -16.55
C LEU A 203 -22.13 -13.31 -18.02
N ASP A 204 -20.92 -13.73 -18.36
CA ASP A 204 -20.54 -14.32 -19.65
C ASP A 204 -20.67 -15.85 -19.64
N ASP A 205 -20.31 -16.45 -18.50
CA ASP A 205 -20.49 -17.87 -18.21
C ASP A 205 -21.15 -18.03 -16.82
N PRO A 206 -21.24 -19.23 -16.24
CA PRO A 206 -21.91 -19.38 -14.95
C PRO A 206 -21.35 -18.54 -13.80
N LEU A 207 -20.11 -18.04 -13.90
CA LEU A 207 -19.39 -17.39 -12.81
C LEU A 207 -18.78 -16.04 -13.20
N HIS A 208 -18.21 -15.92 -14.39
CA HIS A 208 -17.41 -14.78 -14.79
C HIS A 208 -18.28 -13.65 -15.32
N PRO A 209 -18.06 -12.40 -14.87
CA PRO A 209 -18.76 -11.24 -15.43
C PRO A 209 -18.49 -11.06 -16.93
N ASN A 210 -19.51 -10.62 -17.67
CA ASN A 210 -19.33 -10.05 -19.00
C ASN A 210 -18.89 -8.58 -18.90
N ASP A 211 -18.70 -7.91 -20.03
CA ASP A 211 -18.24 -6.52 -20.04
C ASP A 211 -19.18 -5.56 -19.27
N SER A 212 -20.50 -5.78 -19.25
CA SER A 212 -21.45 -4.99 -18.44
C SER A 212 -21.23 -5.21 -16.94
N GLY A 213 -21.06 -6.47 -16.53
CA GLY A 213 -20.72 -6.80 -15.14
C GLY A 213 -19.41 -6.17 -14.69
N TYR A 214 -18.40 -6.19 -15.56
CA TYR A 214 -17.12 -5.57 -15.27
C TYR A 214 -17.18 -4.03 -15.17
N GLN A 215 -18.09 -3.36 -15.89
CA GLN A 215 -18.36 -1.94 -15.66
C GLN A 215 -18.89 -1.68 -14.24
N LYS A 216 -19.84 -2.51 -13.78
CA LYS A 216 -20.41 -2.38 -12.42
C LYS A 216 -19.38 -2.65 -11.32
N MET A 217 -18.51 -3.64 -11.52
CA MET A 217 -17.38 -3.89 -10.61
C MET A 217 -16.43 -2.69 -10.55
N ALA A 218 -16.10 -2.11 -11.70
CA ALA A 218 -15.27 -0.92 -11.78
C ALA A 218 -15.92 0.27 -11.06
N ASP A 219 -17.23 0.50 -11.24
CA ASP A 219 -17.98 1.53 -10.51
C ASP A 219 -17.92 1.31 -9.00
N ALA A 220 -18.03 0.06 -8.54
CA ALA A 220 -17.98 -0.27 -7.11
C ALA A 220 -16.60 0.01 -6.52
N PHE A 221 -15.53 -0.46 -7.17
CA PHE A 221 -14.16 -0.16 -6.72
C PHE A 221 -13.84 1.34 -6.79
N HIS A 222 -14.28 2.02 -7.84
CA HIS A 222 -14.09 3.46 -8.00
C HIS A 222 -14.75 4.26 -6.86
N ARG A 223 -16.00 3.95 -6.50
CA ARG A 223 -16.65 4.52 -5.31
C ARG A 223 -15.86 4.23 -4.03
N GLY A 224 -15.27 3.04 -3.91
CA GLY A 224 -14.39 2.67 -2.80
C GLY A 224 -13.15 3.56 -2.71
N VAL A 225 -12.49 3.84 -3.85
CA VAL A 225 -11.34 4.76 -3.92
C VAL A 225 -11.76 6.18 -3.54
N GLN A 226 -12.86 6.69 -4.09
CA GLN A 226 -13.37 8.03 -3.77
C GLN A 226 -13.74 8.21 -2.29
N ALA A 227 -14.33 7.18 -1.68
CA ALA A 227 -14.63 7.17 -0.25
C ALA A 227 -13.35 7.17 0.61
N ALA A 228 -12.33 6.39 0.20
CA ALA A 228 -11.04 6.38 0.86
C ALA A 228 -10.31 7.73 0.73
N ASP A 229 -10.39 8.39 -0.42
CA ASP A 229 -9.82 9.72 -0.63
C ASP A 229 -10.51 10.77 0.25
N SER A 230 -11.85 10.75 0.27
CA SER A 230 -12.66 11.62 1.14
C SER A 230 -12.37 11.42 2.62
N ALA A 231 -11.94 10.22 3.01
CA ALA A 231 -11.51 9.90 4.38
C ALA A 231 -10.03 10.22 4.67
N GLY A 232 -9.28 10.73 3.68
CA GLY A 232 -7.84 11.02 3.79
C GLY A 232 -6.97 9.77 3.90
N TRP A 233 -7.44 8.64 3.39
CA TRP A 233 -6.72 7.36 3.48
C TRP A 233 -5.74 7.16 2.34
N LEU A 234 -5.99 7.77 1.17
CA LEU A 234 -5.04 7.77 0.06
C LEU A 234 -3.78 8.54 0.47
N ARG A 235 -2.64 7.90 0.26
CA ARG A 235 -1.31 8.48 0.44
C ARG A 235 -0.55 8.26 -0.84
N ASN A 236 0.45 9.08 -1.13
CA ASN A 236 1.37 8.80 -2.24
C ASN A 236 1.91 7.37 -2.14
N PRO A 237 2.09 6.68 -3.28
CA PRO A 237 2.67 5.36 -3.29
C PRO A 237 4.08 5.47 -2.75
N ALA A 238 4.43 4.53 -1.87
CA ALA A 238 5.83 4.36 -1.52
C ALA A 238 6.61 4.27 -2.85
N PRO A 239 7.69 5.03 -3.03
CA PRO A 239 8.47 4.99 -4.26
C PRO A 239 8.86 3.55 -4.58
N ALA A 240 8.74 3.14 -5.84
CA ALA A 240 9.05 1.76 -6.22
C ALA A 240 10.49 1.44 -5.81
N PRO A 241 10.72 0.34 -5.07
CA PRO A 241 12.05 0.02 -4.59
C PRO A 241 12.93 -0.39 -5.77
N ALA A 242 14.11 0.19 -5.88
CA ALA A 242 15.06 -0.09 -6.96
C ALA A 242 16.48 -0.28 -6.41
N PRO A 243 17.35 -1.03 -7.12
CA PRO A 243 18.74 -1.17 -6.72
C PRO A 243 19.45 0.18 -6.76
N VAL A 244 20.15 0.52 -5.68
CA VAL A 244 21.04 1.69 -5.65
C VAL A 244 22.47 1.22 -5.89
N GLN A 245 22.89 1.27 -7.15
CA GLN A 245 24.25 0.86 -7.55
C GLN A 245 25.26 1.93 -7.17
N SER A 246 26.45 1.52 -6.77
CA SER A 246 27.58 2.40 -6.51
C SER A 246 28.28 2.77 -7.82
N GLY A 247 29.02 3.89 -7.82
CA GLY A 247 30.05 4.16 -8.83
C GLY A 247 31.23 3.20 -8.79
N ILE A 248 31.36 2.37 -7.76
CA ILE A 248 32.25 1.20 -7.76
C ILE A 248 31.54 0.06 -8.50
N ALA A 249 32.11 -0.35 -9.63
CA ALA A 249 31.50 -1.30 -10.55
C ALA A 249 31.04 -2.60 -9.86
N GLY A 250 29.79 -2.99 -10.13
CA GLY A 250 29.19 -4.23 -9.63
C GLY A 250 28.76 -4.20 -8.16
N LYS A 251 28.86 -3.05 -7.47
CA LYS A 251 28.47 -2.92 -6.06
C LYS A 251 27.14 -2.19 -5.90
N CYS A 252 26.35 -2.61 -4.91
CA CYS A 252 25.06 -2.05 -4.56
C CYS A 252 25.05 -1.64 -3.08
N MET A 253 24.24 -0.63 -2.75
CA MET A 253 23.92 -0.29 -1.36
C MET A 253 23.09 -1.42 -0.76
N ASP A 254 23.61 -2.02 0.30
CA ASP A 254 23.15 -3.30 0.84
C ASP A 254 22.89 -3.17 2.34
N VAL A 255 21.76 -3.69 2.79
CA VAL A 255 21.49 -3.89 4.22
C VAL A 255 22.09 -5.22 4.64
N ASN A 256 23.03 -5.18 5.59
CA ASN A 256 23.80 -6.35 5.98
C ASN A 256 22.89 -7.50 6.44
N GLY A 257 22.99 -8.64 5.74
CA GLY A 257 22.24 -9.86 6.05
C GLY A 257 20.72 -9.71 5.99
N ALA A 258 20.20 -8.69 5.28
CA ALA A 258 18.78 -8.33 5.30
C ALA A 258 18.23 -8.06 6.73
N GLY A 259 19.10 -7.63 7.65
CA GLY A 259 18.73 -7.40 9.04
C GLY A 259 17.72 -6.25 9.20
N THR A 260 16.78 -6.43 10.13
CA THR A 260 15.73 -5.46 10.46
C THR A 260 15.88 -4.88 11.88
N ALA A 261 17.05 -5.03 12.50
CA ALA A 261 17.32 -4.43 13.81
C ALA A 261 17.80 -2.97 13.65
N ASP A 262 17.51 -2.12 14.63
CA ASP A 262 18.11 -0.78 14.67
C ASP A 262 19.62 -0.91 14.86
N GLY A 263 20.38 -0.18 14.04
CA GLY A 263 21.84 -0.26 13.98
C GLY A 263 22.39 -1.30 13.01
N THR A 264 21.55 -2.04 12.27
CA THR A 264 22.03 -2.90 11.18
C THR A 264 22.85 -2.08 10.19
N ALA A 265 24.08 -2.52 9.91
CA ALA A 265 25.00 -1.82 9.02
C ALA A 265 24.44 -1.73 7.59
N VAL A 266 24.59 -0.55 6.98
CA VAL A 266 24.43 -0.39 5.53
C VAL A 266 25.82 -0.38 4.90
N GLN A 267 26.02 -1.23 3.92
CA GLN A 267 27.32 -1.58 3.36
C GLN A 267 27.29 -1.60 1.83
N ILE A 268 28.45 -1.80 1.22
CA ILE A 268 28.48 -2.30 -0.16
C ILE A 268 28.47 -3.82 -0.19
N TRP A 269 27.75 -4.36 -1.16
CA TRP A 269 27.83 -5.77 -1.53
C TRP A 269 27.72 -5.94 -3.05
N SER A 270 28.16 -7.07 -3.58
CA SER A 270 27.95 -7.44 -4.97
C SER A 270 26.45 -7.41 -5.31
N CYS A 271 26.08 -6.76 -6.41
CA CYS A 271 24.67 -6.63 -6.78
C CYS A 271 24.04 -8.00 -7.07
N SER A 272 22.95 -8.31 -6.36
CA SER A 272 22.19 -9.57 -6.45
C SER A 272 20.72 -9.35 -6.84
N GLY A 273 20.21 -8.12 -6.67
CA GLY A 273 18.79 -7.82 -6.88
C GLY A 273 17.88 -8.28 -5.72
N ASN A 274 18.46 -8.79 -4.64
CA ASN A 274 17.73 -9.18 -3.44
C ASN A 274 17.07 -7.97 -2.77
N ALA A 275 16.00 -8.21 -2.01
CA ALA A 275 15.20 -7.17 -1.37
C ALA A 275 16.03 -6.21 -0.49
N ASN A 276 17.07 -6.70 0.18
CA ASN A 276 17.98 -5.92 1.04
C ASN A 276 18.91 -4.96 0.27
N GLN A 277 18.89 -4.99 -1.06
CA GLN A 277 19.59 -4.04 -1.94
C GLN A 277 18.62 -3.09 -2.65
N LEU A 278 17.31 -3.22 -2.41
CA LEU A 278 16.30 -2.35 -2.98
C LEU A 278 15.99 -1.23 -2.01
N TRP A 279 15.98 0.00 -2.53
CA TRP A 279 15.73 1.22 -1.76
C TRP A 279 14.65 2.06 -2.42
N SER A 280 13.96 2.85 -1.60
CA SER A 280 12.96 3.83 -2.03
C SER A 280 13.30 5.20 -1.44
N LEU A 281 13.37 6.25 -2.28
CA LEU A 281 13.53 7.63 -1.83
C LEU A 281 12.17 8.29 -1.68
N TYR A 282 11.78 8.70 -0.49
CA TYR A 282 10.48 9.34 -0.24
C TYR A 282 10.57 10.86 -0.39
N THR A 283 9.44 11.52 -0.69
CA THR A 283 9.33 13.00 -0.74
C THR A 283 9.80 13.72 0.54
N ASN A 284 9.73 13.08 1.70
CA ASN A 284 10.28 13.61 2.95
C ASN A 284 11.82 13.48 3.08
N GLY A 285 12.49 13.02 2.01
CA GLY A 285 13.93 12.86 1.90
C GLY A 285 14.49 11.60 2.56
N THR A 286 13.64 10.70 3.08
CA THR A 286 14.13 9.43 3.63
C THR A 286 14.41 8.41 2.53
N LEU A 287 15.60 7.81 2.53
CA LEU A 287 15.87 6.57 1.81
C LEU A 287 15.48 5.39 2.70
N ARG A 288 14.66 4.48 2.22
CA ARG A 288 14.17 3.35 3.02
C ARG A 288 14.45 2.01 2.39
N SER A 289 14.76 1.03 3.22
CA SER A 289 14.87 -0.39 2.89
C SER A 289 14.53 -1.21 4.14
N MET A 290 14.04 -2.43 3.97
CA MET A 290 13.68 -3.34 5.07
C MET A 290 12.76 -2.70 6.13
N GLY A 291 11.85 -1.80 5.71
CA GLY A 291 10.93 -1.08 6.60
C GLY A 291 11.57 0.02 7.48
N LYS A 292 12.85 0.34 7.25
CA LYS A 292 13.63 1.31 8.04
C LYS A 292 14.26 2.38 7.16
N CYS A 293 14.80 3.41 7.80
CA CYS A 293 15.43 4.55 7.15
C CYS A 293 16.96 4.40 7.13
N LEU A 294 17.58 4.86 6.05
CA LEU A 294 19.01 5.10 5.96
C LEU A 294 19.37 6.21 6.95
N ASP A 295 20.25 5.93 7.89
CA ASP A 295 20.48 6.74 9.08
C ASP A 295 21.97 7.02 9.27
N ALA A 296 22.34 8.30 9.43
CA ALA A 296 23.64 8.67 9.97
C ALA A 296 23.64 8.51 11.48
N ALA A 297 24.45 7.56 11.97
CA ALA A 297 24.35 7.02 13.32
C ALA A 297 24.49 8.09 14.40
N GLY A 298 23.57 8.06 15.37
CA GLY A 298 23.61 8.91 16.56
C GLY A 298 23.52 10.41 16.26
N TYR A 299 22.86 10.80 15.16
CA TYR A 299 22.84 12.17 14.66
C TYR A 299 24.23 12.74 14.35
N GLY A 300 25.23 11.87 14.12
CA GLY A 300 26.59 12.29 13.83
C GLY A 300 26.67 13.11 12.56
N THR A 301 27.47 14.17 12.58
CA THR A 301 27.70 15.05 11.42
C THR A 301 29.14 15.04 10.94
N ALA A 302 30.06 14.33 11.60
CA ALA A 302 31.47 14.31 11.29
C ALA A 302 31.83 13.31 10.18
N ASN A 303 32.99 13.50 9.57
CA ASN A 303 33.59 12.48 8.71
C ASN A 303 33.76 11.17 9.50
N GLY A 304 33.41 10.05 8.86
CA GLY A 304 33.48 8.73 9.48
C GLY A 304 32.25 8.31 10.28
N THR A 305 31.25 9.19 10.46
CA THR A 305 29.96 8.79 11.04
C THR A 305 29.37 7.64 10.22
N LYS A 306 29.17 6.49 10.86
CA LYS A 306 28.67 5.29 10.20
C LYS A 306 27.23 5.44 9.75
N VAL A 307 26.91 4.81 8.64
CA VAL A 307 25.55 4.74 8.10
C VAL A 307 24.96 3.36 8.41
N GLN A 308 23.71 3.35 8.84
CA GLN A 308 23.00 2.18 9.35
C GLN A 308 21.51 2.25 8.96
N LEU A 309 20.78 1.16 9.19
CA LEU A 309 19.33 1.20 9.27
C LEU A 309 18.89 1.61 10.66
N TRP A 310 17.85 2.44 10.70
CA TRP A 310 17.18 2.80 11.94
C TRP A 310 15.69 3.02 11.71
N THR A 311 14.89 2.79 12.75
CA THR A 311 13.47 3.11 12.78
C THR A 311 13.25 4.54 12.26
N CYS A 312 12.39 4.71 11.27
CA CYS A 312 12.10 6.02 10.70
C CYS A 312 11.45 6.93 11.76
N HIS A 313 12.14 7.99 12.16
CA HIS A 313 11.65 8.98 13.13
C HIS A 313 11.65 10.42 12.58
N GLY A 314 12.05 10.60 11.31
CA GLY A 314 12.02 11.90 10.63
C GLY A 314 13.10 12.87 11.08
N GLY A 315 14.13 12.39 11.79
CA GLY A 315 15.27 13.21 12.19
C GLY A 315 16.13 13.63 11.00
N ALA A 316 16.83 14.75 11.12
CA ALA A 316 17.62 15.32 10.03
C ALA A 316 18.79 14.41 9.58
N ASN A 317 19.20 13.46 10.43
CA ASN A 317 20.20 12.43 10.14
C ASN A 317 19.66 11.29 9.25
N GLN A 318 18.34 11.23 9.01
CA GLN A 318 17.67 10.27 8.12
C GLN A 318 17.30 10.88 6.76
N VAL A 319 17.62 12.15 6.55
CA VAL A 319 17.32 12.88 5.32
C VAL A 319 18.50 12.78 4.36
N TRP A 320 18.22 12.47 3.11
CA TRP A 320 19.18 12.31 2.02
C TRP A 320 18.63 12.98 0.77
N GLN A 321 19.49 13.74 0.09
CA GLN A 321 19.14 14.46 -1.13
C GLN A 321 20.04 14.01 -2.27
N PRO A 322 19.50 13.75 -3.48
CA PRO A 322 20.30 13.56 -4.66
C PRO A 322 21.29 14.72 -4.83
N TYR A 323 22.58 14.42 -4.93
CA TYR A 323 23.64 15.41 -5.01
C TYR A 323 24.83 14.86 -5.79
N ASN A 324 25.21 15.55 -6.87
CA ASN A 324 26.39 15.22 -7.68
C ASN A 324 26.46 13.73 -8.09
N GLY A 325 25.36 13.15 -8.55
CA GLY A 325 25.29 11.73 -8.94
C GLY A 325 25.42 10.75 -7.77
N GLY A 326 25.04 11.16 -6.57
CA GLY A 326 24.99 10.36 -5.34
C GLY A 326 24.01 10.96 -4.34
N TYR A 327 24.26 10.80 -3.05
CA TYR A 327 23.41 11.36 -1.98
C TYR A 327 24.21 12.19 -0.98
N ARG A 328 23.61 13.30 -0.53
CA ARG A 328 24.14 14.16 0.53
C ARG A 328 23.14 14.24 1.68
N ASN A 329 23.62 14.12 2.91
CA ASN A 329 22.83 14.42 4.09
C ASN A 329 22.89 15.94 4.35
N PRO A 330 21.76 16.66 4.29
CA PRO A 330 21.77 18.13 4.39
C PRO A 330 22.15 18.63 5.79
N ALA A 331 21.91 17.86 6.85
CA ALA A 331 22.22 18.25 8.23
C ALA A 331 23.73 18.30 8.51
N SER A 332 24.47 17.31 8.03
CA SER A 332 25.93 17.25 8.11
C SER A 332 26.63 18.01 6.99
N GLY A 333 25.95 18.18 5.86
CA GLY A 333 26.51 18.68 4.62
C GLY A 333 27.44 17.70 3.89
N ARG A 334 27.49 16.44 4.33
CA ARG A 334 28.40 15.39 3.85
C ARG A 334 27.71 14.38 2.95
N CYS A 335 28.50 13.70 2.13
CA CYS A 335 28.05 12.73 1.15
C CYS A 335 28.05 11.30 1.71
N LEU A 336 27.14 10.47 1.20
CA LEU A 336 27.14 9.03 1.42
C LEU A 336 28.34 8.41 0.71
N ASP A 337 29.27 7.83 1.47
CA ASP A 337 30.59 7.49 0.98
C ASP A 337 30.98 6.05 1.34
N ILE A 338 31.72 5.41 0.43
CA ILE A 338 32.40 4.14 0.68
C ILE A 338 33.82 4.44 1.19
N PRO A 339 34.16 4.06 2.44
CA PRO A 339 35.45 4.36 3.04
C PRO A 339 36.62 3.91 2.16
N GLY A 340 37.52 4.86 1.84
CA GLY A 340 38.75 4.60 1.11
C GLY A 340 38.53 4.05 -0.32
N SER A 341 37.34 4.24 -0.90
CA SER A 341 36.97 3.62 -2.19
C SER A 341 37.11 2.09 -2.20
N SER A 342 36.90 1.45 -1.04
CA SER A 342 36.96 -0.01 -0.89
C SER A 342 36.07 -0.72 -1.91
N THR A 343 36.59 -1.81 -2.48
CA THR A 343 35.82 -2.72 -3.35
C THR A 343 35.39 -3.99 -2.61
N THR A 344 35.67 -4.08 -1.31
CA THR A 344 35.43 -5.27 -0.49
C THR A 344 33.98 -5.32 -0.02
N ASP A 345 33.31 -6.43 -0.31
CA ASP A 345 31.97 -6.71 0.19
C ASP A 345 31.94 -6.67 1.72
N GLY A 346 30.89 -6.06 2.27
CA GLY A 346 30.76 -5.84 3.71
C GLY A 346 31.37 -4.53 4.22
N THR A 347 31.96 -3.70 3.35
CA THR A 347 32.46 -2.39 3.79
C THR A 347 31.27 -1.48 4.15
N GLN A 348 31.12 -1.16 5.43
CA GLN A 348 30.06 -0.27 5.93
C GLN A 348 30.25 1.17 5.43
N LEU A 349 29.17 1.77 4.96
CA LEU A 349 29.13 3.14 4.48
C LEU A 349 29.30 4.15 5.63
N HIS A 350 29.75 5.35 5.30
CA HIS A 350 29.89 6.45 6.25
C HIS A 350 29.56 7.80 5.61
N LEU A 351 29.49 8.84 6.44
CA LEU A 351 29.52 10.23 5.99
C LEU A 351 30.95 10.65 5.70
N TRP A 352 31.16 11.31 4.57
CA TRP A 352 32.43 11.95 4.26
C TRP A 352 32.23 13.26 3.51
N ASP A 353 33.18 14.17 3.62
CA ASP A 353 33.16 15.42 2.87
C ASP A 353 33.02 15.14 1.38
N CYS A 354 32.12 15.90 0.73
CA CYS A 354 31.81 15.71 -0.66
C CYS A 354 32.99 16.12 -1.55
N HIS A 355 33.58 15.15 -2.26
CA HIS A 355 34.70 15.36 -3.19
C HIS A 355 34.42 14.81 -4.60
N GLY A 356 33.26 14.15 -4.81
CA GLY A 356 32.80 13.74 -6.14
C GLY A 356 33.50 12.50 -6.71
N GLY A 357 34.26 11.77 -5.89
CA GLY A 357 34.87 10.49 -6.30
C GLY A 357 33.82 9.41 -6.59
N SER A 358 34.22 8.34 -7.27
CA SER A 358 33.34 7.21 -7.64
C SER A 358 32.71 6.53 -6.41
N ASN A 359 33.42 6.53 -5.29
CA ASN A 359 32.97 6.03 -3.99
C ASN A 359 31.85 6.88 -3.33
N GLN A 360 31.52 8.04 -3.90
CA GLN A 360 30.39 8.89 -3.52
C GLN A 360 29.28 8.92 -4.58
N LYS A 361 29.44 8.17 -5.67
CA LYS A 361 28.43 8.06 -6.72
C LYS A 361 27.49 6.90 -6.42
N TRP A 362 26.21 7.16 -6.62
CA TRP A 362 25.13 6.21 -6.41
C TRP A 362 24.04 6.43 -7.46
N THR A 363 23.35 5.37 -7.87
CA THR A 363 22.09 5.54 -8.61
C THR A 363 21.13 6.41 -7.80
N THR A 364 20.79 7.57 -8.34
CA THR A 364 19.82 8.47 -7.73
C THR A 364 18.42 8.01 -8.06
N LEU A 365 17.62 7.76 -7.04
CA LEU A 365 16.21 7.42 -7.16
C LEU A 365 15.37 8.70 -7.30
N THR A 366 14.21 8.57 -7.93
CA THR A 366 13.22 9.65 -7.96
C THR A 366 12.40 9.60 -6.68
N ALA A 367 12.18 10.76 -6.06
CA ALA A 367 11.36 10.84 -4.86
C ALA A 367 9.88 10.56 -5.18
N GLY A 368 9.25 9.68 -4.41
CA GLY A 368 7.82 9.31 -4.48
C GLY A 368 7.04 9.63 -3.21
#